data_AF-A0A847CX54-F1
#
_entry.id   AF-A0A847CX54-F1
#
_cell.length_a   1.000
_cell.length_b   1.000
_cell.length_c   1.000
_cell.angle_alpha   90.00
_cell.angle_beta   90.00
_cell.angle_gamma   90.00
#
_symmetry.space_group_name_H-M   'P 1'
#
loop_
_entity.id
_entity.type
_entity.pdbx_description
1 polymer ?
#
loop_
_entity_poly.entity_id
_entity_poly.type
_entity_poly.pdbx_seq_one_letter_code
_entity_poly.pdbx_strand_id
1 'polypeptide(L)' 'MKKARVLLSQSANEDVLAFESEANFIFKYRISTNDFVIGRPDGKISTIFKPDDGMEYWKEQVELFKKKEG' A
#
# COMPACT_ATOMS: atom_id res chain seq x y z
N MET A 1 2.13 -30.73 -4.05
CA MET A 1 2.27 -29.32 -4.49
C MET A 1 1.11 -28.46 -3.99
N LYS A 2 1.13 -28.01 -2.71
CA LYS A 2 0.00 -27.29 -2.07
C LYS A 2 0.32 -25.83 -1.67
N LYS A 3 1.51 -25.30 -1.97
CA LYS A 3 1.92 -23.97 -1.46
C LYS A 3 1.47 -22.76 -2.31
N ALA A 4 1.24 -22.94 -3.62
CA ALA A 4 1.01 -21.80 -4.52
C ALA A 4 -0.39 -21.16 -4.43
N ARG A 5 -1.41 -21.89 -3.96
CA ARG A 5 -2.79 -21.37 -3.86
C ARG A 5 -3.08 -20.56 -2.58
N VAL A 6 -2.24 -20.67 -1.56
CA VAL A 6 -2.47 -19.98 -0.27
C VAL A 6 -2.11 -18.49 -0.36
N LEU A 7 -1.11 -18.13 -1.18
CA LEU A 7 -0.67 -16.73 -1.37
C LEU A 7 -1.63 -15.88 -2.22
N LEU A 8 -2.39 -16.51 -3.12
CA LEU A 8 -3.29 -15.81 -4.05
C LEU A 8 -4.61 -15.36 -3.40
N SER A 9 -4.92 -15.87 -2.21
CA SER A 9 -6.15 -15.55 -1.48
C SER A 9 -5.91 -14.55 -0.33
N GLN A 10 -4.71 -13.98 -0.22
CA GLN A 10 -4.40 -13.05 0.88
C GLN A 10 -4.77 -11.62 0.49
N SER A 11 -5.78 -11.10 1.19
CA SER A 11 -6.00 -9.68 1.48
C SER A 11 -4.73 -9.03 2.06
N ALA A 12 -4.72 -7.70 2.30
CA ALA A 12 -3.64 -7.01 3.01
C ALA A 12 -3.05 -7.92 4.10
N ASN A 13 -1.82 -8.37 3.86
CA ASN A 13 -1.13 -9.36 4.68
C ASN A 13 -0.03 -8.64 5.45
N GLU A 14 0.65 -9.33 6.33
CA GLU A 14 1.82 -8.84 7.07
C GLU A 14 2.87 -8.18 6.13
N ASP A 15 2.88 -8.57 4.85
CA ASP A 15 3.78 -8.05 3.82
C ASP A 15 3.23 -6.86 3.01
N VAL A 16 1.91 -6.66 2.95
CA VAL A 16 1.29 -5.62 2.12
C VAL A 16 0.37 -4.74 2.97
N LEU A 17 0.82 -3.52 3.20
CA LEU A 17 0.08 -2.47 3.89
C LEU A 17 -0.78 -1.72 2.88
N ALA A 18 -1.99 -1.33 3.29
CA ALA A 18 -2.89 -0.53 2.48
C ALA A 18 -3.68 0.45 3.36
N PHE A 19 -3.88 1.68 2.89
CA PHE A 19 -4.83 2.62 3.49
C PHE A 19 -5.50 3.47 2.41
N GLU A 20 -6.67 4.01 2.72
CA GLU A 20 -7.37 4.96 1.87
C GLU A 20 -7.25 6.36 2.48
N SER A 21 -6.99 7.36 1.64
CA SER A 21 -6.97 8.77 2.06
C SER A 21 -8.35 9.41 1.92
N GLU A 22 -8.54 10.60 2.52
CA GLU A 22 -9.79 11.36 2.42
C GLU A 22 -10.24 11.66 1.00
N ALA A 23 -9.29 11.79 0.07
CA ALA A 23 -9.57 12.04 -1.32
C ALA A 23 -9.89 10.75 -2.11
N ASN A 24 -10.18 9.65 -1.41
CA ASN A 24 -10.44 8.31 -1.95
C ASN A 24 -9.26 7.74 -2.76
N PHE A 25 -8.02 8.14 -2.43
CA PHE A 25 -6.84 7.51 -3.02
C PHE A 25 -6.45 6.29 -2.19
N ILE A 26 -6.11 5.21 -2.87
CA ILE A 26 -5.75 3.94 -2.25
C ILE A 26 -4.22 3.81 -2.27
N PHE A 27 -3.59 3.92 -1.13
CA PHE A 27 -2.16 3.71 -0.97
C PHE A 27 -1.91 2.25 -0.62
N LYS A 28 -0.96 1.62 -1.31
CA LYS A 28 -0.51 0.25 -1.03
C LYS A 28 1.01 0.20 -1.00
N TYR A 29 1.56 -0.51 -0.03
CA TYR A 29 2.99 -0.69 0.12
C TYR A 29 3.32 -2.15 0.44
N ARG A 30 4.23 -2.74 -0.33
CA ARG A 30 4.72 -4.10 -0.12
C ARG A 30 6.11 -4.04 0.49
N ILE A 31 6.24 -4.58 1.70
CA ILE A 31 7.47 -4.55 2.50
C ILE A 31 8.55 -5.43 1.87
N SER A 32 8.23 -6.68 1.47
CA SER A 32 9.24 -7.62 0.93
C SER A 32 9.96 -7.12 -0.32
N THR A 33 9.28 -6.36 -1.17
CA THR A 33 9.84 -5.91 -2.46
C THR A 33 10.08 -4.41 -2.51
N ASN A 34 9.73 -3.72 -1.42
CA ASN A 34 9.77 -2.27 -1.30
C ASN A 34 9.00 -1.58 -2.44
N ASP A 35 7.83 -2.13 -2.81
CA ASP A 35 7.00 -1.57 -3.87
C ASP A 35 5.90 -0.70 -3.26
N PHE A 36 5.83 0.55 -3.68
CA PHE A 36 4.81 1.51 -3.28
C PHE A 36 3.92 1.86 -4.47
N VAL A 37 2.60 1.85 -4.24
CA VAL A 37 1.58 2.07 -5.26
C VAL A 37 0.52 3.04 -4.74
N ILE A 38 0.16 4.01 -5.56
CA ILE A 38 -1.00 4.87 -5.33
C ILE A 38 -2.04 4.57 -6.40
N GLY A 39 -3.21 4.11 -5.96
CA GLY A 39 -4.41 3.97 -6.75
C GLY A 39 -5.31 5.19 -6.63
N ARG A 40 -5.96 5.56 -7.72
CA ARG A 40 -7.01 6.57 -7.77
C ARG A 40 -8.39 5.93 -7.51
N PRO A 41 -9.38 6.73 -7.10
CA PRO A 41 -10.76 6.24 -6.93
C PRO A 41 -11.42 5.76 -8.22
N ASP A 42 -10.89 6.16 -9.38
CA ASP A 42 -11.32 5.68 -10.70
C ASP A 42 -10.84 4.25 -11.03
N GLY A 43 -10.16 3.59 -10.09
CA GLY A 43 -9.63 2.23 -10.23
C GLY A 43 -8.31 2.15 -11.01
N LYS A 44 -7.73 3.29 -11.41
CA LYS A 44 -6.43 3.32 -12.12
C LYS A 44 -5.27 3.48 -11.14
N ILE A 45 -4.13 2.92 -11.51
CA ILE A 45 -2.87 3.17 -10.81
C ILE A 45 -2.41 4.57 -11.20
N SER A 46 -2.24 5.45 -10.21
CA SER A 46 -1.65 6.77 -10.40
C SER A 46 -0.15 6.67 -10.56
N THR A 47 0.49 5.93 -9.64
CA THR A 47 1.95 5.83 -9.55
C THR A 47 2.35 4.49 -8.94
N ILE A 48 3.44 3.91 -9.44
CA ILE A 48 4.14 2.78 -8.82
C ILE A 48 5.64 3.07 -8.84
N PHE A 49 6.29 2.97 -7.69
CA PHE A 49 7.74 3.15 -7.57
C PHE A 49 8.27 2.47 -6.30
N LYS A 50 9.59 2.42 -6.19
CA LYS A 50 10.28 1.90 -5.00
C LYS A 50 10.89 3.06 -4.23
N PRO A 51 10.41 3.40 -3.03
CA PRO A 51 10.97 4.49 -2.25
C PRO A 51 12.35 4.09 -1.71
N ASP A 52 13.31 5.00 -1.72
CA ASP A 52 14.64 4.78 -1.15
C ASP A 52 14.56 4.53 0.37
N ASP A 53 13.68 5.26 1.06
CA ASP A 53 13.47 5.16 2.52
C ASP A 53 12.52 4.02 2.94
N GLY A 54 11.94 3.32 1.96
CA GLY A 54 11.13 2.12 2.19
C GLY A 54 9.94 2.31 3.13
N MET A 55 9.99 1.60 4.27
CA MET A 55 8.92 1.61 5.27
C MET A 55 8.79 2.97 5.97
N GLU A 56 9.86 3.76 6.01
CA GLU A 56 9.84 5.11 6.57
C GLU A 56 8.98 6.03 5.71
N TYR A 57 9.20 6.00 4.39
CA TYR A 57 8.35 6.68 3.42
C TYR A 57 6.87 6.29 3.60
N TRP A 58 6.57 5.00 3.73
CA TRP A 58 5.20 4.55 3.99
C TRP A 58 4.58 5.19 5.24
N LYS A 59 5.32 5.26 6.35
CA LYS A 59 4.83 5.86 7.60
C LYS A 59 4.55 7.35 7.41
N GLU A 60 5.40 8.08 6.70
CA GLU A 60 5.17 9.48 6.37
C GLU A 60 3.90 9.65 5.53
N GLN A 61 3.69 8.81 4.51
CA GLN A 61 2.47 8.86 3.70
C GLN A 61 1.22 8.56 4.53
N VAL A 62 1.31 7.58 5.44
CA VAL A 62 0.24 7.31 6.41
C VAL A 62 -0.01 8.55 7.28
N GLU A 63 1.01 9.16 7.86
CA GLU A 63 0.82 10.33 8.74
C GLU A 63 0.26 11.57 8.00
N LEU A 64 0.67 11.76 6.74
CA LEU A 64 0.23 12.88 5.90
C LEU A 64 -1.18 12.70 5.33
N PHE A 65 -1.54 11.48 4.90
CA PHE A 65 -2.76 11.22 4.13
C PHE A 65 -3.81 10.38 4.85
N LYS A 66 -3.39 9.52 5.80
CA LYS A 66 -4.33 8.81 6.68
C LYS A 66 -4.75 9.80 7.75
N LYS A 67 -5.88 10.47 7.47
CA LYS A 67 -6.55 11.45 8.33
C LYS A 67 -6.30 11.17 9.82
N LYS A 68 -5.62 12.10 10.51
CA LYS A 68 -5.73 12.20 11.97
C LYS A 68 -7.21 12.48 12.25
N GLU A 69 -7.95 11.49 12.73
CA GLU A 69 -9.14 11.78 13.52
C GLU A 69 -8.65 12.66 14.67
N GLY A 70 -8.98 13.94 14.61
CA GLY A 70 -8.73 14.91 15.67
C GLY A 70 -9.62 14.66 16.87
#